data_AF-A0A259SVC3-F1
#
_entry.id   AF-A0A259SVC3-F1
#
_cell.length_a   1.000
_cell.length_b   1.000
_cell.length_c   1.000
_cell.angle_alpha   90.00
_cell.angle_beta   90.00
_cell.angle_gamma   90.00
#
_symmetry.space_group_name_H-M   'P 1'
#
loop_
_entity.id
_entity.type
_entity.pdbx_description
1 polymer ?
#
loop_
_entity_poly.entity_id
_entity_poly.type
_entity_poly.pdbx_seq_one_letter_code
_entity_poly.pdbx_strand_id
1 'polypeptide(L)'
;MKIDSGQRAGDTVTIMLNGPFARAGLRPGDRLELMEVRLPSAPGVVQPGGVDPGISAFGVVRTIPLAVWAGLFVVIVLAVGLLRGLLSLIGLVFSGAMIVMFMLPALLHAGPAIPIALVASSAILYVVLYLAHGVSMRTSAALAGTLAGVAVTAILAQLAVGTTRLSGLDE
;
A
#
# COMPACT_ATOMS: atom_id res chain seq x y z
N MET A 1 -24.47 -15.07 8.19
CA MET A 1 -23.09 -15.52 7.94
C MET A 1 -22.57 -16.15 9.22
N LYS A 2 -21.76 -17.22 9.17
CA LYS A 2 -21.26 -17.89 10.39
C LYS A 2 -19.99 -17.18 10.89
N ILE A 3 -19.94 -16.87 12.17
CA ILE A 3 -18.77 -16.21 12.79
C ILE A 3 -17.74 -17.29 13.14
N ASP A 4 -16.59 -17.27 12.45
CA ASP A 4 -15.53 -18.27 12.64
C ASP A 4 -14.54 -17.90 13.77
N SER A 5 -14.54 -16.66 14.28
CA SER A 5 -13.60 -16.21 15.32
C SER A 5 -14.11 -14.99 16.11
N GLY A 6 -13.74 -14.88 17.39
CA GLY A 6 -14.16 -13.80 18.30
C GLY A 6 -14.94 -14.33 19.51
N GLN A 7 -15.39 -13.45 20.42
CA GLN A 7 -16.15 -13.86 21.61
C GLN A 7 -17.54 -14.44 21.30
N ARG A 8 -18.01 -14.32 20.05
CA ARG A 8 -19.23 -14.94 19.51
C ARG A 8 -18.95 -15.94 18.37
N ALA A 9 -17.82 -16.64 18.44
CA ALA A 9 -17.51 -17.71 17.49
C ALA A 9 -18.60 -18.80 17.54
N GLY A 10 -19.22 -19.11 16.40
CA GLY A 10 -20.30 -20.08 16.28
C GLY A 10 -21.69 -19.49 16.03
N ASP A 11 -21.91 -18.20 16.30
CA ASP A 11 -23.20 -17.55 16.07
C ASP A 11 -23.42 -17.20 14.59
N THR A 12 -24.67 -17.27 14.15
CA THR A 12 -25.07 -16.85 12.81
C THR A 12 -25.76 -15.50 12.90
N VAL A 13 -25.08 -14.45 12.44
CA VAL A 13 -25.63 -13.08 12.45
C VAL A 13 -26.01 -12.68 11.03
N THR A 14 -27.13 -11.96 10.92
CA THR A 14 -27.61 -11.33 9.68
C THR A 14 -27.24 -9.85 9.73
N ILE A 15 -26.26 -9.46 8.92
CA ILE A 15 -25.81 -8.07 8.82
C ILE A 15 -26.33 -7.44 7.52
N MET A 16 -26.78 -6.20 7.58
CA MET A 16 -27.01 -5.41 6.36
C MET A 16 -25.66 -4.95 5.79
N LEU A 17 -25.30 -5.47 4.62
CA LEU A 17 -24.15 -4.99 3.86
C LEU A 17 -24.50 -3.64 3.24
N ASN A 18 -24.13 -2.54 3.88
CA ASN A 18 -24.28 -1.19 3.35
C ASN A 18 -22.96 -0.68 2.74
N GLY A 19 -23.04 0.08 1.65
CA GLY A 19 -21.88 0.73 1.02
C GLY A 19 -21.13 -0.13 -0.01
N PRO A 20 -19.82 0.09 -0.24
CA PRO A 20 -19.04 -0.51 -1.34
C PRO A 20 -18.99 -2.05 -1.31
N PHE A 21 -19.23 -2.66 -0.15
CA PHE A 21 -19.25 -4.11 0.04
C PHE A 21 -20.50 -4.79 -0.56
N ALA A 22 -21.61 -4.07 -0.74
CA ALA A 22 -22.79 -4.59 -1.42
C ALA A 22 -22.54 -4.86 -2.93
N ARG A 23 -21.56 -4.16 -3.52
CA ARG A 23 -21.13 -4.33 -4.92
C ARG A 23 -19.88 -5.19 -5.07
N ALA A 24 -19.35 -5.76 -3.99
CA ALA A 24 -18.11 -6.51 -4.00
C ALA A 24 -18.20 -7.90 -4.67
N GLY A 25 -19.38 -8.31 -5.16
CA GLY A 25 -19.57 -9.58 -5.86
C GLY A 25 -19.33 -10.80 -4.96
N LEU A 26 -19.75 -10.69 -3.69
CA LEU A 26 -19.53 -11.70 -2.66
C LEU A 26 -20.13 -13.05 -3.07
N ARG A 27 -19.37 -14.13 -2.86
CA ARG A 27 -19.79 -15.51 -3.12
C ARG A 27 -19.91 -16.28 -1.81
N PRO A 28 -20.76 -17.33 -1.75
CA PRO A 28 -20.79 -18.22 -0.60
C PRO A 28 -19.40 -18.80 -0.30
N GLY A 29 -18.87 -18.53 0.89
CA GLY A 29 -17.53 -18.97 1.33
C GLY A 29 -16.48 -17.86 1.49
N ASP A 30 -16.77 -16.62 1.07
CA ASP A 30 -15.85 -15.50 1.25
C ASP A 30 -15.68 -15.15 2.74
N ARG A 31 -14.43 -14.93 3.17
CA ARG A 31 -14.11 -14.49 4.54
C ARG A 31 -14.13 -12.96 4.61
N LEU A 32 -14.97 -12.44 5.49
CA LEU A 32 -15.09 -11.01 5.77
C LEU A 32 -14.55 -10.72 7.17
N GLU A 33 -13.74 -9.67 7.27
CA GLU A 33 -13.35 -9.13 8.57
C GLU A 33 -14.46 -8.19 9.05
N LEU A 34 -15.00 -8.50 10.24
CA LEU A 34 -16.04 -7.74 10.89
C LEU A 34 -15.40 -6.96 12.04
N MET A 35 -15.68 -5.66 12.15
CA MET A 35 -15.31 -4.88 13.35
C MET A 35 -16.59 -4.58 14.12
N GLU A 36 -16.61 -4.99 15.39
CA GLU A 36 -17.68 -4.66 16.33
C GLU A 36 -17.50 -3.23 16.86
N VAL A 37 -18.24 -2.28 16.32
CA VAL A 37 -18.41 -0.95 16.90
C VAL A 37 -19.43 -1.05 18.03
N ARG A 38 -18.96 -1.16 19.28
CA ARG A 38 -19.82 -1.00 20.46
C ARG A 38 -20.31 0.44 20.55
N LEU A 39 -21.43 0.72 19.89
CA LEU A 39 -22.26 1.87 20.24
C LEU A 39 -22.87 1.59 21.63
N PRO A 40 -22.88 2.56 22.55
CA PRO A 40 -23.57 2.41 23.83
C PRO A 40 -25.09 2.33 23.57
N SER A 41 -25.59 1.13 23.31
CA SER A 41 -27.02 0.88 23.20
C SER A 41 -27.59 0.86 24.61
N ALA A 42 -28.43 1.86 24.93
CA ALA A 42 -29.25 1.82 26.13
C ALA A 42 -30.06 0.51 26.16
N PRO A 43 -30.16 -0.19 27.30
CA PRO A 43 -30.86 -1.47 27.37
C PRO A 43 -32.34 -1.26 27.05
N GLY A 44 -32.85 -1.97 26.03
CA GLY A 44 -34.28 -2.05 25.73
C GLY A 44 -34.75 -1.50 24.37
N VAL A 45 -33.86 -0.98 23.52
CA VAL A 45 -34.26 -0.57 22.15
C VAL A 45 -33.96 -1.70 21.16
N VAL A 46 -34.95 -2.57 20.93
CA VAL A 46 -34.94 -3.49 19.79
C VAL A 46 -35.46 -2.72 18.58
N GLN A 47 -34.58 -2.43 17.62
CA GLN A 47 -34.99 -1.80 16.36
C GLN A 47 -35.69 -2.85 15.48
N PRO A 48 -36.86 -2.57 14.88
CA PRO A 48 -37.59 -3.54 14.07
C PRO A 48 -36.77 -3.89 12.82
N GLY A 49 -36.32 -5.15 12.71
CA GLY A 49 -35.55 -5.61 11.55
C GLY A 49 -34.50 -6.70 11.81
N GLY A 50 -34.25 -7.09 13.07
CA GLY A 50 -33.32 -8.19 13.37
C GLY A 50 -31.86 -7.91 13.01
N VAL A 51 -31.46 -6.63 13.00
CA VAL A 51 -30.10 -6.19 12.71
C VAL A 51 -29.41 -5.87 14.03
N ASP A 52 -28.41 -6.66 14.42
CA ASP A 52 -27.59 -6.39 15.60
C ASP A 52 -26.80 -5.07 15.40
N PRO A 53 -26.90 -4.09 16.31
CA PRO A 53 -26.13 -2.86 16.19
C PRO A 53 -24.63 -3.15 16.34
N GLY A 54 -23.84 -2.64 15.40
CA GLY A 54 -22.39 -2.51 15.58
C GLY A 54 -21.50 -3.42 14.73
N ILE A 55 -22.01 -4.23 13.80
CA ILE A 55 -21.15 -5.10 12.97
C ILE A 55 -21.08 -4.57 11.54
N SER A 56 -19.99 -3.88 11.19
CA SER A 56 -19.67 -3.53 9.80
C SER A 56 -18.54 -4.40 9.26
N ALA A 57 -18.64 -4.82 8.00
CA ALA A 57 -17.59 -5.52 7.28
C ALA A 57 -16.56 -4.50 6.76
N PHE A 58 -15.27 -4.74 7.00
CA PHE A 58 -14.19 -3.80 6.66
C PHE A 58 -13.24 -4.31 5.58
N GLY A 59 -13.23 -5.61 5.27
CA GLY A 59 -12.27 -6.16 4.32
C GLY A 59 -12.67 -7.51 3.72
N VAL A 60 -12.20 -7.75 2.48
CA VAL A 60 -12.26 -9.05 1.81
C VAL A 60 -10.85 -9.64 1.81
N VAL A 61 -10.68 -10.85 2.32
CA VAL A 61 -9.38 -11.54 2.33
C VAL A 61 -9.02 -11.97 0.91
N ARG A 62 -8.08 -11.25 0.27
CA ARG A 62 -7.60 -11.52 -1.11
C ARG A 62 -6.22 -12.16 -1.15
N THR A 63 -5.71 -12.63 -0.02
CA THR A 63 -4.32 -13.11 0.13
C THR A 63 -3.96 -14.22 -0.85
N ILE A 64 -4.82 -15.24 -1.00
CA ILE A 64 -4.53 -16.38 -1.89
C ILE A 64 -4.56 -15.99 -3.37
N PRO A 65 -5.61 -15.29 -3.89
CA PRO A 65 -5.60 -14.81 -5.27
C PRO A 65 -4.38 -13.93 -5.58
N LEU A 66 -4.01 -13.01 -4.68
CA LEU A 66 -2.86 -12.13 -4.88
C LEU A 66 -1.53 -12.89 -4.88
N ALA A 67 -1.37 -13.89 -4.02
CA ALA A 67 -0.18 -14.73 -3.98
C ALA A 67 0.03 -15.51 -5.29
N VAL A 68 -1.05 -16.02 -5.89
CA VAL A 68 -0.99 -16.73 -7.19
C VAL A 68 -0.51 -15.79 -8.30
N TRP A 69 -1.08 -14.59 -8.39
CA TRP A 69 -0.68 -13.59 -9.39
C TRP A 69 0.77 -13.12 -9.18
N ALA A 70 1.17 -12.92 -7.92
CA ALA A 70 2.55 -12.56 -7.59
C ALA A 70 3.55 -13.66 -8.00
N GLY A 71 3.22 -14.93 -7.74
CA GLY A 71 4.03 -16.07 -8.17
C GLY A 71 4.16 -16.14 -9.69
N LEU A 72 3.05 -15.99 -10.41
CA LEU A 72 3.06 -15.97 -11.87
C LEU A 72 3.92 -14.83 -12.43
N PHE A 73 3.83 -13.63 -11.85
CA PHE A 73 4.67 -12.49 -12.23
C PHE A 73 6.16 -12.82 -12.09
N VAL A 74 6.58 -13.39 -10.95
CA VAL A 74 7.99 -13.78 -10.72
C VAL A 74 8.45 -14.80 -11.77
N VAL A 75 7.65 -15.82 -12.06
CA VAL A 75 7.97 -16.83 -13.06
C VAL A 75 8.17 -16.20 -14.44
N ILE A 76 7.29 -15.29 -14.87
CA ILE A 76 7.40 -14.62 -16.17
C ILE A 76 8.67 -13.76 -16.24
N VAL A 77 8.95 -12.97 -15.20
CA VAL A 77 10.14 -12.11 -15.14
C VAL A 77 11.42 -12.94 -15.24
N LEU A 78 11.48 -14.07 -14.54
CA LEU A 78 12.61 -14.99 -14.60
C LEU A 78 12.71 -15.68 -15.96
N ALA A 79 11.59 -16.07 -16.58
CA ALA A 79 11.59 -16.69 -17.90
C ALA A 79 12.08 -15.75 -19.01
N VAL A 80 11.67 -14.47 -18.97
CA VAL A 80 12.02 -13.48 -20.00
C VAL A 80 13.41 -12.89 -19.77
N GLY A 81 13.77 -12.61 -18.52
CA GLY A 81 14.99 -11.89 -18.17
C GLY A 81 16.13 -12.76 -17.65
N LEU A 82 15.87 -14.03 -17.29
CA LEU A 82 16.78 -15.01 -16.66
C LEU A 82 17.65 -14.40 -15.55
N LEU A 83 18.86 -13.93 -15.89
CA LEU A 83 19.76 -13.23 -14.98
C LEU A 83 19.31 -11.79 -14.73
N ARG A 84 19.00 -11.02 -15.78
CA ARG A 84 18.53 -9.64 -15.66
C ARG A 84 17.16 -9.56 -14.98
N GLY A 85 16.33 -10.57 -15.20
CA GLY A 85 15.04 -10.74 -14.53
C GLY A 85 15.23 -10.88 -13.01
N LEU A 86 16.17 -11.71 -12.57
CA LEU A 86 16.49 -11.85 -11.16
C LEU A 86 17.00 -10.53 -10.55
N LEU A 87 17.92 -9.84 -11.23
CA LEU A 87 18.44 -8.55 -10.76
C LEU A 87 17.32 -7.49 -10.65
N SER A 88 16.35 -7.50 -11.57
CA SER A 88 15.18 -6.61 -11.48
C SER A 88 14.32 -6.89 -10.25
N LEU A 89 14.18 -8.16 -9.87
CA LEU A 89 13.41 -8.57 -8.69
C LEU A 89 14.13 -8.17 -7.39
N ILE A 90 15.46 -8.27 -7.36
CA ILE A 90 16.28 -7.75 -6.27
C ILE A 90 16.13 -6.23 -6.16
N GLY A 91 16.17 -5.51 -7.29
CA GLY A 91 15.92 -4.07 -7.35
C GLY A 91 14.54 -3.68 -6.81
N LEU A 92 13.51 -4.47 -7.12
CA LEU A 92 12.15 -4.29 -6.59
C LEU A 92 12.10 -4.46 -5.07
N VAL A 93 12.71 -5.53 -4.53
CA VAL A 93 12.79 -5.77 -3.08
C VAL A 93 13.54 -4.64 -2.39
N PHE A 94 14.67 -4.20 -2.96
CA PHE A 94 15.44 -3.07 -2.45
C PHE A 94 14.60 -1.78 -2.42
N SER A 95 13.87 -1.49 -3.50
CA SER A 95 12.98 -0.32 -3.56
C SER A 95 11.89 -0.38 -2.50
N GLY A 96 11.24 -1.53 -2.32
CA GLY A 96 10.25 -1.73 -1.27
C GLY A 96 10.84 -1.57 0.14
N ALA A 97 12.03 -2.12 0.37
CA ALA A 97 12.73 -1.97 1.65
C ALA A 97 13.10 -0.50 1.93
N MET A 98 13.60 0.24 0.94
CA MET A 98 13.89 1.67 1.08
C MET A 98 12.63 2.46 1.44
N ILE A 99 11.48 2.09 0.89
CA ILE A 99 10.20 2.72 1.24
C ILE A 99 9.81 2.38 2.69
N VAL A 100 9.75 1.10 3.04
CA VAL A 100 9.21 0.65 4.34
C VAL A 100 10.15 0.95 5.50
N MET A 101 11.47 0.82 5.30
CA MET A 101 12.45 0.94 6.37
C MET A 101 13.11 2.32 6.46
N PHE A 102 13.06 3.13 5.40
CA PHE A 102 13.64 4.48 5.42
C PHE A 102 12.59 5.57 5.17
N MET A 103 11.93 5.57 4.02
CA MET A 103 11.06 6.69 3.64
C MET A 103 9.86 6.81 4.59
N LEU A 104 9.15 5.72 4.85
CA LEU A 104 7.99 5.68 5.72
C LEU A 104 8.33 6.12 7.15
N PRO A 105 9.30 5.51 7.86
CA PRO A 105 9.63 5.95 9.21
C PRO A 105 10.16 7.39 9.22
N ALA A 106 10.95 7.83 8.24
CA ALA A 106 11.44 9.21 8.19
C ALA A 106 10.29 10.23 8.07
N LEU A 107 9.26 9.91 7.29
CA LEU A 107 8.05 10.73 7.20
C LEU A 107 7.23 10.69 8.50
N LEU A 108 7.15 9.52 9.16
CA LEU A 108 6.43 9.37 10.42
C LEU A 108 7.08 10.14 11.59
N HIS A 109 8.40 10.33 11.57
CA HIS A 109 9.10 11.20 12.53
C HIS A 109 8.98 12.69 12.19
N ALA A 110 7.98 13.08 11.38
CA ALA A 110 7.74 14.45 10.93
C ALA A 110 8.94 15.10 10.22
N GLY A 111 9.78 14.29 9.56
CA GLY A 111 10.86 14.82 8.74
C GLY A 111 10.35 15.53 7.48
N PRO A 112 11.14 16.46 6.91
CA PRO A 112 10.74 17.20 5.71
C PRO A 112 10.55 16.26 4.50
N ALA A 113 9.35 16.23 3.93
CA ALA A 113 8.96 15.23 2.93
C ALA A 113 9.77 15.30 1.62
N ILE A 114 10.06 16.51 1.12
CA ILE A 114 10.79 16.72 -0.14
C ILE A 114 12.20 16.12 -0.10
N PRO A 115 13.08 16.46 0.87
CA PRO A 115 14.42 15.88 0.91
C PRO A 115 14.41 14.37 1.21
N ILE A 116 13.47 13.87 2.02
CA ILE A 116 13.34 12.41 2.26
C ILE A 116 13.03 11.68 0.95
N ALA A 117 12.04 12.17 0.19
CA ALA A 117 11.67 11.61 -1.10
C ALA A 117 12.82 11.72 -2.13
N LEU A 118 13.58 12.82 -2.12
CA LEU A 118 14.74 13.02 -2.97
C LEU A 118 15.84 11.98 -2.68
N VAL A 119 16.18 11.75 -1.41
CA VAL A 119 17.18 10.76 -1.01
C VAL A 119 16.72 9.34 -1.34
N ALA A 120 15.47 9.00 -1.01
CA ALA A 120 14.92 7.67 -1.28
C ALA A 120 14.90 7.38 -2.79
N SER A 121 14.34 8.29 -3.60
CA SER A 121 14.27 8.12 -5.05
C SER A 121 15.65 8.05 -5.71
N SER A 122 16.60 8.89 -5.29
CA SER A 122 17.97 8.87 -5.81
C SER A 122 18.70 7.57 -5.50
N ALA A 123 18.57 7.06 -4.27
CA ALA A 123 19.17 5.80 -3.86
C ALA A 123 18.56 4.61 -4.62
N ILE A 124 17.23 4.56 -4.74
CA ILE A 124 16.52 3.54 -5.51
C ILE A 124 16.97 3.57 -6.96
N LEU A 125 17.00 4.76 -7.57
CA LEU A 125 17.38 4.94 -8.96
C LEU A 125 18.82 4.49 -9.23
N TYR A 126 19.75 4.88 -8.36
CA TYR A 126 21.14 4.46 -8.44
C TYR A 126 21.25 2.93 -8.44
N VAL A 127 20.68 2.28 -7.41
CA VAL A 127 20.78 0.83 -7.23
C VAL A 127 20.08 0.09 -8.38
N VAL A 128 18.82 0.42 -8.67
CA VAL A 128 18.02 -0.28 -9.68
C VAL A 128 18.64 -0.14 -11.07
N LEU A 129 19.13 1.07 -11.43
CA LEU A 129 19.68 1.30 -12.76
C LEU A 129 20.97 0.51 -12.98
N TYR A 130 21.89 0.52 -12.01
CA TYR A 130 23.12 -0.26 -12.09
C TYR A 130 22.86 -1.77 -12.04
N LEU A 131 21.88 -2.23 -11.27
CA LEU A 131 21.48 -3.65 -11.26
C LEU A 131 20.89 -4.06 -12.62
N ALA A 132 19.97 -3.28 -13.18
CA ALA A 132 19.27 -3.68 -14.40
C ALA A 132 20.11 -3.52 -15.67
N HIS A 133 20.97 -2.50 -15.74
CA HIS A 133 21.69 -2.11 -16.97
C HIS A 133 23.20 -2.30 -16.88
N GLY A 134 23.75 -2.60 -15.70
CA GLY A 134 25.18 -2.74 -15.49
C GLY A 134 25.97 -1.42 -15.47
N VAL A 135 27.26 -1.52 -15.17
CA VAL A 135 28.18 -0.38 -15.11
C VAL A 135 28.69 -0.06 -16.52
N SER A 136 28.35 1.11 -17.03
CA SER A 136 28.85 1.64 -18.30
C SER A 136 28.87 3.17 -18.28
N MET A 137 29.65 3.79 -19.17
CA MET A 137 29.64 5.25 -19.33
C MET A 137 28.25 5.76 -19.75
N ARG A 138 27.50 4.97 -20.52
CA ARG A 138 26.13 5.30 -20.95
C ARG A 138 25.16 5.31 -19.77
N THR A 139 25.21 4.29 -18.91
CA THR A 139 24.32 4.19 -17.73
C THR A 139 24.64 5.26 -16.70
N SER A 140 25.92 5.58 -16.52
CA SER A 140 26.36 6.67 -15.63
C SER A 140 25.90 8.05 -16.12
N ALA A 141 26.01 8.31 -17.42
CA ALA A 141 25.52 9.56 -18.01
C ALA A 141 23.99 9.68 -17.91
N ALA A 142 23.26 8.59 -18.18
CA ALA A 142 21.82 8.53 -18.01
C ALA A 142 21.42 8.79 -16.54
N LEU A 143 22.11 8.16 -15.59
CA LEU A 143 21.90 8.36 -14.17
C LEU A 143 22.11 9.81 -13.75
N ALA A 144 23.24 10.41 -14.13
CA ALA A 144 23.56 11.80 -13.82
C ALA A 144 22.48 12.75 -14.35
N GLY A 145 22.01 12.54 -15.59
CA GLY A 145 20.92 13.32 -16.17
C GLY A 145 19.61 13.16 -15.39
N THR A 146 19.25 11.94 -15.02
CA THR A 146 18.02 11.69 -14.23
C THR A 146 18.10 12.28 -12.82
N LEU A 147 19.24 12.17 -12.13
CA LEU A 147 19.44 12.77 -10.81
C LEU A 147 19.41 14.30 -10.86
N ALA A 148 20.02 14.89 -11.89
CA ALA A 148 19.94 16.34 -12.11
C ALA A 148 18.49 16.78 -12.36
N GLY A 149 17.73 16.04 -13.18
CA GLY A 149 16.30 16.29 -13.40
C GLY A 149 15.49 16.23 -12.12
N VAL A 150 15.64 15.17 -11.33
CA VAL A 150 14.94 15.02 -10.03
C VAL A 150 15.32 16.13 -9.06
N ALA A 151 16.59 16.54 -9.01
CA ALA A 151 17.04 17.66 -8.17
C ALA A 151 16.37 18.97 -8.57
N VAL A 152 16.31 19.29 -9.87
CA VAL A 152 15.60 20.47 -10.38
C VAL A 152 14.12 20.40 -10.03
N THR A 153 13.46 19.26 -10.25
CA THR A 153 12.05 19.07 -9.88
C THR A 153 11.82 19.25 -8.38
N ALA A 154 12.70 18.73 -7.52
CA ALA A 154 12.60 18.88 -6.07
C ALA A 154 12.75 20.36 -5.63
N ILE A 155 13.68 21.10 -6.25
CA ILE A 155 13.84 22.54 -5.99
C ILE A 155 12.58 23.31 -6.40
N LEU A 156 12.06 23.05 -7.60
CA LEU A 156 10.83 23.68 -8.07
C LEU A 156 9.63 23.33 -7.18
N ALA A 157 9.53 22.08 -6.73
CA ALA A 157 8.50 21.64 -5.79
C ALA A 157 8.60 22.39 -4.44
N GLN A 158 9.81 22.53 -3.90
CA GLN A 158 10.05 23.27 -2.66
C GLN A 158 9.67 24.75 -2.79
N LEU A 159 10.03 25.37 -3.92
CA LEU A 159 9.64 26.75 -4.22
C LEU A 159 8.13 26.89 -4.32
N ALA A 160 7.47 26.04 -5.10
CA ALA A 160 6.01 26.06 -5.28
C ALA A 160 5.27 25.88 -3.94
N VAL A 161 5.66 24.89 -3.14
CA VAL A 161 5.05 24.66 -1.81
C VAL A 161 5.28 25.86 -0.90
N GLY A 162 6.49 26.43 -0.90
CA GLY A 162 6.83 27.62 -0.12
C GLY A 162 6.04 28.87 -0.54
N THR A 163 5.84 29.08 -1.85
CA THR A 163 5.13 30.26 -2.37
C THR A 163 3.62 30.16 -2.23
N THR A 164 3.06 28.96 -2.39
CA THR A 164 1.62 28.75 -2.43
C THR A 164 1.04 28.35 -1.07
N ARG A 165 1.88 28.25 -0.02
CA ARG A 165 1.48 27.80 1.32
C ARG A 165 0.64 26.52 1.27
N LEU A 166 1.07 25.55 0.46
CA LEU A 166 0.53 24.18 0.51
C LEU A 166 1.06 23.45 1.76
N SER A 167 0.93 24.06 2.94
CA SER A 167 0.96 23.31 4.20
C SER A 167 -0.43 22.73 4.35
N GLY A 168 -0.60 21.45 4.06
CA GLY A 168 -1.90 20.78 4.16
C GLY A 168 -2.47 20.68 5.58
N LEU A 169 -1.96 21.43 6.57
CA LEU A 169 -2.40 21.41 7.97
C LEU A 169 -2.13 22.77 8.66
N ASP A 170 -3.12 23.67 8.62
CA ASP A 170 -3.55 24.46 9.78
C ASP A 170 -4.94 23.90 10.19
N GLU A 171 -5.04 22.60 10.47
CA GLU A 171 -6.19 21.93 11.12
C GLU A 171 -5.70 20.71 11.92
#